data_AF-W6TND1-F1
#
_entry.id   AF-W6TND1-F1
#
_cell.length_a   1.000
_cell.length_b   1.000
_cell.length_c   1.000
_cell.angle_alpha   90.00
_cell.angle_beta   90.00
_cell.angle_gamma   90.00
#
_symmetry.space_group_name_H-M   'P 1'
#
loop_
_entity.id
_entity.type
_entity.pdbx_description
1 polymer ?
#
loop_
_entity_poly.entity_id
_entity_poly.type
_entity_poly.pdbx_seq_one_letter_code
_entity_poly.pdbx_strand_id
1 'polypeptide(L)'
;MIRIKRSLFTILLLCSALTQAQNKFNGNFEVLDNTGNPEGWNLRIKTQSPYIVKLDSTIKLQGKYAISITDSAGADYGGINFKINKRFKGKQLMLVGNLKTKNVTGGFAGLWMRTDGINGKSVGYENSENPAFTGTNDWKEF
;
A
#
# COMPACT_ATOMS: atom_id res chain seq x y z
N MET A 1 -49.43 0.28 -23.67
CA MET A 1 -48.34 -0.61 -24.14
C MET A 1 -47.16 0.24 -24.60
N ILE A 2 -46.13 0.38 -23.78
CA ILE A 2 -44.91 1.13 -24.15
C ILE A 2 -43.91 0.13 -24.74
N ARG A 3 -43.66 0.22 -26.04
CA ARG A 3 -42.62 -0.55 -26.75
C ARG A 3 -41.25 0.01 -26.35
N ILE A 4 -40.64 -0.57 -25.32
CA ILE A 4 -39.24 -0.30 -24.98
C ILE A 4 -38.39 -0.82 -26.15
N LYS A 5 -37.74 0.11 -26.87
CA LYS A 5 -36.92 -0.17 -28.06
C LYS A 5 -35.77 -1.09 -27.66
N ARG A 6 -35.64 -2.24 -28.35
CA ARG A 6 -34.56 -3.22 -28.21
C ARG A 6 -33.14 -2.60 -28.27
N SER A 7 -32.98 -1.40 -28.83
CA SER A 7 -31.70 -0.67 -28.88
C SER A 7 -31.17 -0.15 -27.53
N LEU A 8 -32.02 0.06 -26.50
CA LEU A 8 -31.51 0.55 -25.21
C LEU A 8 -30.74 -0.52 -24.42
N PHE A 9 -31.07 -1.80 -24.62
CA PHE A 9 -30.43 -2.91 -23.91
C PHE A 9 -29.00 -3.18 -24.42
N THR A 10 -28.75 -2.94 -25.71
CA THR A 10 -27.44 -3.14 -26.33
C THR A 10 -26.39 -2.12 -25.87
N ILE A 11 -26.80 -0.90 -25.52
CA ILE A 11 -25.89 0.16 -25.06
C ILE A 11 -25.41 -0.11 -23.62
N LEU A 12 -26.25 -0.73 -22.77
CA LEU A 12 -25.89 -1.04 -21.38
C LEU A 12 -24.82 -2.16 -21.27
N LEU A 13 -24.83 -3.12 -22.21
CA LEU A 13 -23.86 -4.21 -22.29
C LEU A 13 -22.46 -3.78 -22.80
N LEU A 14 -22.38 -2.69 -23.56
CA LEU A 14 -21.10 -2.13 -24.05
C LEU A 14 -20.33 -1.38 -22.95
N CYS A 15 -21.01 -0.82 -21.95
CA CYS A 15 -20.35 -0.14 -20.82
C CYS A 15 -19.70 -1.12 -19.83
N SER A 16 -20.19 -2.36 -19.71
CA SER A 16 -19.60 -3.38 -18.83
C SER A 16 -18.30 -4.00 -19.36
N ALA A 17 -17.93 -3.74 -20.62
CA ALA A 17 -16.68 -4.25 -21.22
C ALA A 17 -15.45 -3.37 -20.93
N LEU A 18 -15.62 -2.26 -20.20
CA LEU A 18 -14.51 -1.46 -19.68
C LEU A 18 -13.91 -2.09 -18.42
N THR A 19 -13.53 -3.37 -18.47
CA THR A 19 -12.97 -4.07 -17.31
C THR A 19 -11.46 -3.94 -17.18
N GLN A 20 -11.07 -3.39 -16.03
CA GLN A 20 -9.84 -3.59 -15.25
C GLN A 20 -8.49 -3.25 -15.92
N ALA A 21 -8.22 -1.96 -16.04
CA ALA A 21 -6.86 -1.45 -16.24
C ALA A 21 -6.05 -1.32 -14.92
N GLN A 22 -6.69 -1.52 -13.76
CA GLN A 22 -6.05 -1.37 -12.46
C GLN A 22 -5.06 -2.52 -12.23
N ASN A 23 -3.85 -2.17 -11.81
CA ASN A 23 -2.87 -3.17 -11.39
C ASN A 23 -3.44 -3.97 -10.22
N LYS A 24 -3.16 -5.28 -10.18
CA LYS A 24 -3.36 -6.07 -8.97
C LYS A 24 -2.50 -5.44 -7.87
N PHE A 25 -3.16 -4.75 -6.95
CA PHE A 25 -2.54 -4.10 -5.80
C PHE A 25 -3.23 -4.62 -4.54
N ASN A 26 -2.51 -5.42 -3.78
CA ASN A 26 -2.97 -6.01 -2.53
C ASN A 26 -2.81 -5.00 -1.37
N GLY A 27 -3.33 -3.78 -1.53
CA GLY A 27 -3.14 -2.68 -0.58
C GLY A 27 -3.89 -2.84 0.74
N ASN A 28 -4.90 -3.71 0.77
CA ASN A 28 -5.65 -4.08 1.97
C ASN A 28 -5.10 -5.33 2.67
N PHE A 29 -4.04 -5.95 2.13
CA PHE A 29 -3.37 -7.13 2.71
C PHE A 29 -4.23 -8.40 2.82
N GLU A 30 -5.37 -8.47 2.12
CA GLU A 30 -6.33 -9.58 2.27
C GLU A 30 -5.96 -10.83 1.46
N VAL A 31 -5.17 -10.68 0.40
CA VAL A 31 -4.72 -11.81 -0.42
C VAL A 31 -3.40 -12.32 0.13
N LEU A 32 -3.38 -13.55 0.63
CA LEU A 32 -2.18 -14.17 1.18
C LEU A 32 -1.54 -15.13 0.17
N ASP A 33 -0.21 -15.21 0.18
CA ASP A 33 0.54 -16.24 -0.53
C ASP A 33 0.56 -17.56 0.25
N ASN A 34 1.18 -18.59 -0.32
CA ASN A 34 1.28 -19.92 0.31
C ASN A 34 2.11 -19.95 1.61
N THR A 35 2.79 -18.86 1.95
CA THR A 35 3.54 -18.69 3.20
C THR A 35 2.74 -17.92 4.26
N GLY A 36 1.52 -17.48 3.93
CA GLY A 36 0.65 -16.70 4.81
C GLY A 36 0.98 -15.21 4.87
N ASN A 37 1.84 -14.71 3.97
CA ASN A 37 2.16 -13.28 3.88
C ASN A 37 1.30 -12.59 2.81
N PRO A 38 1.03 -11.27 2.92
CA PRO A 38 0.31 -10.56 1.86
C PRO A 38 1.03 -10.68 0.52
N GLU A 39 0.34 -11.26 -0.45
CA GLU A 39 0.87 -11.52 -1.78
C GLU A 39 1.42 -10.23 -2.41
N GLY A 40 2.66 -10.31 -2.89
CA GLY A 40 3.37 -9.22 -3.58
C GLY A 40 4.07 -8.19 -2.69
N TRP A 41 3.86 -8.25 -1.36
CA TRP A 41 4.58 -7.39 -0.43
C TRP A 41 5.91 -8.01 -0.01
N ASN A 42 6.98 -7.22 -0.10
CA ASN A 42 8.24 -7.52 0.54
C ASN A 42 8.21 -7.03 1.99
N LEU A 43 8.10 -7.97 2.93
CA LEU A 43 8.07 -7.72 4.37
C LEU A 43 9.46 -7.69 5.03
N ARG A 44 10.54 -7.89 4.26
CA ARG A 44 11.91 -7.97 4.75
C ARG A 44 12.82 -7.09 3.91
N ILE A 45 12.85 -5.80 4.23
CA ILE A 45 13.84 -4.89 3.64
C ILE A 45 15.19 -5.24 4.27
N LYS A 46 16.23 -5.52 3.46
CA LYS A 46 17.51 -6.09 3.97
C LYS A 46 18.19 -5.29 5.09
N THR A 47 17.90 -4.00 5.22
CA THR A 47 18.43 -3.10 6.26
C THR A 47 17.60 -3.10 7.55
N GLN A 48 16.50 -3.85 7.59
CA GLN A 48 15.48 -3.84 8.66
C GLN A 48 15.90 -4.62 9.93
N SER A 49 17.18 -4.91 10.14
CA SER A 49 17.61 -5.57 11.38
C SER A 49 17.67 -4.51 12.50
N PRO A 50 16.71 -4.44 13.47
CA PRO A 50 15.83 -5.50 13.94
C PRO A 50 14.34 -5.07 14.12
N TYR A 51 13.62 -4.70 13.06
CA TYR A 51 12.16 -4.56 13.14
C TYR A 51 11.45 -5.90 12.92
N ILE A 52 10.46 -6.17 13.76
CA ILE A 52 9.56 -7.32 13.66
C ILE A 52 8.35 -6.90 12.82
N VAL A 53 8.17 -7.55 11.68
CA VAL A 53 7.02 -7.35 10.79
C VAL A 53 6.07 -8.54 10.90
N LYS A 54 4.78 -8.29 11.12
CA LYS A 54 3.76 -9.35 11.25
C LYS A 54 2.47 -8.99 10.52
N LEU A 55 1.78 -10.01 10.02
CA LEU A 55 0.36 -9.92 9.68
C LEU A 55 -0.45 -9.88 10.98
N ASP A 56 -1.19 -8.79 11.20
CA ASP A 56 -2.01 -8.57 12.38
C ASP A 56 -3.49 -8.77 12.03
N SER A 57 -4.17 -9.68 12.73
CA SER A 57 -5.61 -9.92 12.58
C SER A 57 -6.45 -9.29 13.70
N THR A 58 -5.80 -8.67 14.67
CA THR A 58 -6.41 -8.10 15.87
C THR A 58 -6.53 -6.58 15.78
N ILE A 59 -5.44 -5.90 15.44
CA ILE A 59 -5.40 -4.45 15.24
C ILE A 59 -5.40 -4.16 13.74
N LYS A 60 -6.57 -3.83 13.21
CA LYS A 60 -6.80 -3.58 11.79
C LYS A 60 -7.80 -2.45 11.59
N LEU A 61 -7.66 -1.71 10.49
CA LEU A 61 -8.62 -0.66 10.11
C LEU A 61 -9.87 -1.25 9.44
N GLN A 62 -9.66 -2.19 8.52
CA GLN A 62 -10.70 -2.82 7.72
C GLN A 62 -10.33 -4.27 7.39
N GLY A 63 -11.25 -5.02 6.78
CA GLY A 63 -10.96 -6.39 6.32
C GLY A 63 -10.65 -7.35 7.47
N LYS A 64 -9.72 -8.27 7.27
CA LYS A 64 -9.24 -9.23 8.27
C LYS A 64 -7.84 -8.88 8.77
N TYR A 65 -7.04 -8.18 7.97
CA TYR A 65 -5.63 -8.02 8.26
C TYR A 65 -5.13 -6.57 8.18
N ALA A 66 -4.06 -6.30 8.91
CA ALA A 66 -3.14 -5.19 8.70
C ALA A 66 -1.69 -5.71 8.81
N ILE A 67 -0.71 -4.87 8.52
CA ILE A 67 0.69 -5.16 8.85
C ILE A 67 1.12 -4.34 10.06
N SER A 68 1.64 -5.03 11.07
CA SER A 68 2.33 -4.40 12.19
C SER A 68 3.84 -4.43 11.98
N ILE A 69 4.49 -3.32 12.34
CA ILE A 69 5.94 -3.14 12.31
C ILE A 69 6.33 -2.66 13.70
N THR A 70 7.21 -3.39 14.38
CA THR A 70 7.63 -3.09 15.76
C THR A 70 9.14 -3.08 15.82
N ASP A 71 9.72 -2.00 16.33
CA ASP A 71 11.16 -1.98 16.63
C ASP A 71 11.46 -2.95 17.76
N SER A 72 12.51 -3.77 17.63
CA SER A 72 12.94 -4.69 18.67
C SER A 72 14.32 -4.40 19.25
N ALA A 73 15.08 -3.43 18.71
CA ALA A 73 16.42 -3.09 19.23
C ALA A 73 17.03 -1.77 18.70
N GLY A 74 16.24 -0.79 18.25
CA GLY A 74 16.74 0.54 17.90
C GLY A 74 17.41 0.62 16.53
N ALA A 75 16.85 -0.05 15.50
CA ALA A 75 17.35 0.13 14.14
C ALA A 75 17.08 1.53 13.59
N ASP A 76 17.99 1.97 12.72
CA ASP A 76 17.87 3.20 11.95
C ASP A 76 16.58 3.25 11.11
N TYR A 77 16.17 2.12 10.51
CA TYR A 77 14.98 2.07 9.65
C TYR A 77 14.37 0.68 9.53
N GLY A 78 13.03 0.63 9.45
CA GLY A 78 12.26 -0.54 9.06
C GLY A 78 11.09 -0.18 8.18
N GLY A 79 10.71 -1.07 7.27
CA GLY A 79 9.59 -0.83 6.37
C GLY A 79 9.21 -2.06 5.57
N ILE A 80 8.14 -1.93 4.80
CA ILE A 80 7.69 -2.92 3.82
C ILE A 80 7.53 -2.21 2.47
N ASN A 81 7.53 -2.96 1.37
CA ASN A 81 7.20 -2.38 0.06
C ASN A 81 6.43 -3.34 -0.83
N PHE A 82 5.65 -2.76 -1.74
CA PHE A 82 5.04 -3.45 -2.85
C PHE A 82 5.61 -2.87 -4.15
N LYS A 83 6.25 -3.71 -4.98
CA LYS A 83 6.82 -3.25 -6.25
C LYS A 83 5.77 -3.26 -7.35
N ILE A 84 5.44 -2.08 -7.88
CA ILE A 84 4.58 -1.97 -9.06
C ILE A 84 5.43 -2.02 -10.33
N ASN A 85 5.48 -3.18 -10.99
CA ASN A 85 6.23 -3.38 -12.24
C ASN A 85 5.48 -2.84 -13.47
N LYS A 86 5.17 -1.54 -13.48
CA LYS A 86 4.63 -0.84 -14.66
C LYS A 86 5.41 0.42 -14.99
N ARG A 87 5.40 0.78 -16.27
CA ARG A 87 5.91 2.08 -16.73
C ARG A 87 4.78 3.09 -16.66
N PHE A 88 4.98 4.14 -15.87
CA PHE A 88 4.08 5.28 -15.79
C PHE A 88 4.55 6.36 -16.77
N LYS A 89 3.60 6.99 -17.48
CA LYS A 89 3.86 8.12 -18.40
C LYS A 89 3.39 9.46 -17.82
N GLY A 90 2.90 9.47 -16.57
CA GLY A 90 2.38 10.65 -15.89
C GLY A 90 3.45 11.45 -15.15
N LYS A 91 3.10 12.66 -14.72
CA LYS A 91 3.98 13.57 -13.97
C LYS A 91 3.75 13.55 -12.45
N GLN A 92 2.62 12.99 -12.01
CA GLN A 92 2.21 12.97 -10.62
C GLN A 92 1.90 11.54 -10.20
N LEU A 93 2.40 11.18 -9.02
CA LEU A 93 2.08 9.95 -8.32
C LEU A 93 1.60 10.34 -6.93
N MET A 94 0.56 9.66 -6.45
CA MET A 94 0.01 9.86 -5.13
C MET A 94 -0.04 8.51 -4.44
N LEU A 95 0.59 8.43 -3.27
CA LEU A 95 0.51 7.29 -2.37
C LEU A 95 -0.32 7.74 -1.18
N VAL A 96 -1.42 7.04 -0.93
CA VAL A 96 -2.30 7.28 0.23
C VAL A 96 -2.34 6.01 1.06
N GLY A 97 -2.31 6.14 2.37
CA GLY A 97 -2.34 5.01 3.29
C GLY A 97 -2.79 5.39 4.68
N ASN A 98 -3.31 4.42 5.42
CA ASN A 98 -3.73 4.63 6.80
C ASN A 98 -2.70 4.02 7.75
N LEU A 99 -2.29 4.80 8.75
CA LEU A 99 -1.31 4.41 9.75
C LEU A 99 -1.89 4.56 11.15
N LYS A 100 -1.55 3.63 12.05
CA LYS A 100 -1.78 3.73 13.49
C LYS A 100 -0.44 3.56 14.19
N THR A 101 -0.18 4.34 15.24
CA THR A 101 1.09 4.28 15.98
C THR A 101 0.86 4.03 17.46
N LYS A 102 1.84 3.37 18.09
CA LYS A 102 1.91 3.21 19.54
C LYS A 102 3.35 3.45 19.97
N ASN A 103 3.56 4.45 20.82
CA ASN A 103 4.84 4.78 21.43
C ASN A 103 5.99 4.96 20.42
N VAL A 104 5.74 5.65 19.30
CA VAL A 104 6.81 6.01 18.37
C VAL A 104 7.60 7.17 18.96
N THR A 105 8.81 6.88 19.44
CA THR A 105 9.73 7.85 20.08
C THR A 105 11.10 7.77 19.43
N GLY A 106 11.79 8.90 19.25
CA GLY A 106 13.15 8.91 18.67
C GLY A 106 13.21 8.68 17.16
N GLY A 107 12.08 8.77 16.46
CA GLY A 107 11.94 8.59 15.02
C GLY A 107 10.49 8.89 14.58
N PHE A 108 10.07 8.38 13.43
CA PHE A 108 8.72 8.56 12.91
C PHE A 108 8.21 7.30 12.20
N ALA A 109 6.88 7.17 12.12
CA ALA A 109 6.22 6.27 11.17
C ALA A 109 5.80 7.05 9.93
N GLY A 110 5.80 6.44 8.76
CA GLY A 110 5.43 7.15 7.54
C GLY A 110 5.22 6.24 6.35
N LEU A 111 4.67 6.81 5.29
CA LEU A 111 4.65 6.19 3.97
C LEU A 111 5.92 6.60 3.23
N TRP A 112 6.36 5.75 2.32
CA TRP A 112 7.47 6.05 1.45
C TRP A 112 7.21 5.52 0.05
N MET A 113 7.76 6.22 -0.94
CA MET A 113 7.66 5.85 -2.34
C MET A 113 9.00 6.09 -3.01
N ARG A 114 9.44 5.11 -3.80
CA ARG A 114 10.58 5.24 -4.68
C ARG A 114 10.15 5.01 -6.12
N THR A 115 10.65 5.83 -7.03
CA THR A 115 10.47 5.69 -8.46
C THR A 115 11.80 5.37 -9.12
N ASP A 116 11.80 4.41 -10.03
CA ASP A 116 12.98 4.00 -10.78
C ASP A 116 12.83 4.36 -12.26
N GLY A 117 13.92 4.88 -12.84
CA GLY A 117 14.02 5.19 -14.26
C GLY A 117 14.17 3.93 -15.12
N ILE A 118 14.20 4.11 -16.45
CA ILE A 118 14.31 3.00 -17.40
C ILE A 118 15.56 2.13 -17.20
N ASN A 119 16.62 2.72 -16.64
CA ASN A 119 17.89 2.07 -16.32
C ASN A 119 17.91 1.42 -14.92
N GLY A 120 16.79 1.39 -14.21
CA GLY A 120 16.67 0.85 -12.85
C GLY A 120 17.29 1.73 -11.75
N LYS A 121 17.78 2.93 -12.09
CA LYS A 121 18.27 3.89 -11.08
C LYS A 121 17.10 4.63 -10.46
N SER A 122 17.19 4.91 -9.15
CA SER A 122 16.23 5.76 -8.46
C SER A 122 16.22 7.15 -9.11
N VAL A 123 15.03 7.65 -9.45
CA VAL A 123 14.81 9.00 -10.02
C VAL A 123 13.90 9.86 -9.15
N GLY A 124 13.34 9.29 -8.08
CA GLY A 124 12.53 10.02 -7.12
C GLY A 124 12.33 9.19 -5.86
N TYR A 125 12.35 9.86 -4.71
CA TYR A 125 12.16 9.27 -3.40
C TYR A 125 11.36 10.24 -2.56
N GLU A 126 10.23 9.79 -2.04
CA GLU A 126 9.38 10.53 -1.12
C GLU A 126 9.24 9.73 0.16
N ASN A 127 9.30 10.41 1.29
CA ASN A 127 9.19 9.83 2.61
C ASN A 127 8.41 10.81 3.49
N SER A 128 7.38 10.33 4.19
CA SER A 128 6.53 11.15 5.07
C SER A 128 7.23 11.54 6.39
N GLU A 129 8.50 11.90 6.32
CA GLU A 129 9.30 12.37 7.46
C GLU A 129 8.87 13.75 7.93
N ASN A 130 8.35 14.58 7.04
CA ASN A 130 7.88 15.92 7.37
C ASN A 130 6.45 16.15 6.85
N PRO A 131 5.44 16.29 7.74
CA PRO A 131 5.55 16.23 9.20
C PRO A 131 5.73 14.79 9.71
N ALA A 132 6.61 14.62 10.70
CA ALA A 132 6.88 13.32 11.33
C ALA A 132 5.64 12.81 12.08
N PHE A 133 5.23 11.56 11.85
CA PHE A 133 4.18 10.91 12.63
C PHE A 133 4.77 10.18 13.85
N THR A 134 4.62 10.78 15.02
CA THR A 134 5.24 10.32 16.28
C THR A 134 4.18 10.08 17.37
N GLY A 135 4.58 9.43 18.47
CA GLY A 135 3.72 9.16 19.62
C GLY A 135 2.72 8.02 19.41
N THR A 136 1.61 8.08 20.16
CA THR A 136 0.51 7.12 20.11
C THR A 136 -0.71 7.78 19.51
N ASN A 137 -1.17 7.27 18.38
CA ASN A 137 -2.28 7.84 17.62
C ASN A 137 -3.21 6.71 17.18
N ASP A 138 -4.49 7.02 17.01
CA ASP A 138 -5.39 6.13 16.28
C ASP A 138 -5.12 6.19 14.77
N TRP A 139 -5.84 5.38 14.00
CA TRP A 139 -5.76 5.37 12.54
C TRP A 139 -5.93 6.78 11.96
N LYS A 140 -4.99 7.14 11.09
CA LYS A 140 -4.97 8.40 10.36
C LYS A 140 -4.52 8.13 8.91
N GLU A 141 -5.18 8.80 7.97
CA GLU A 141 -4.79 8.80 6.56
C GLU A 141 -3.63 9.78 6.31
N PHE A 142 -2.69 9.35 5.47
CA PHE A 142 -1.53 10.08 4.99
C PHE A 142 -1.49 10.05 3.47
#